data_AF-A0A949E1N3-F1
#
_entry.id   AF-A0A949E1N3-F1
#
_cell.length_a   1.000
_cell.length_b   1.000
_cell.length_c   1.000
_cell.angle_alpha   90.00
_cell.angle_beta   90.00
_cell.angle_gamma   90.00
#
_symmetry.space_group_name_H-M   'P 1'
#
loop_
_entity.id
_entity.type
_entity.pdbx_description
1 polymer ?
#
loop_
_entity_poly.entity_id
_entity_poly.type
_entity_poly.pdbx_seq_one_letter_code
_entity_poly.pdbx_strand_id
1 'polypeptide(L)'
;MICPKCNKETLVEWVYCPFCQNPLKKKCQECGQMELIGRPVCETKFAEIQTYTKKKVKKWRRNISALLLFLMCAPSALGISGMIASFKEWPPTILYLHKIFWLVAGIVSIVALTLPFGIKLINYWVNLEIRAEKQAEQEFFRLHPEYAEIIKKAEKNLNNKGEK
;
A
#
# COMPACT_ATOMS: atom_id res chain seq x y z
N MET A 1 -17.79 18.18 -6.10
CA MET A 1 -18.85 17.66 -5.21
C MET A 1 -20.21 18.14 -5.70
N ILE A 2 -21.28 17.38 -5.53
CA ILE A 2 -22.61 17.73 -6.05
C ILE A 2 -23.46 18.31 -4.91
N CYS A 3 -24.07 19.47 -5.14
CA CYS A 3 -24.94 20.08 -4.13
C CYS A 3 -26.25 19.27 -3.98
N PRO A 4 -26.62 18.82 -2.77
CA PRO A 4 -27.79 17.95 -2.58
C PRO A 4 -29.13 18.61 -2.93
N LYS A 5 -29.19 19.94 -2.95
CA LYS A 5 -30.42 20.70 -3.23
C LYS A 5 -30.63 21.01 -4.71
N CYS A 6 -29.59 21.39 -5.44
CA CYS A 6 -29.70 21.84 -6.84
C CYS A 6 -28.98 20.93 -7.84
N ASN A 7 -28.37 19.85 -7.36
CA ASN A 7 -27.64 18.84 -8.16
C ASN A 7 -26.53 19.38 -9.07
N LYS A 8 -26.04 20.61 -8.82
CA LYS A 8 -24.94 21.22 -9.56
C LYS A 8 -23.59 20.85 -8.96
N GLU A 9 -22.59 20.68 -9.81
CA GLU A 9 -21.20 20.51 -9.39
C GLU A 9 -20.66 21.79 -8.75
N THR A 10 -19.95 21.60 -7.65
CA THR A 10 -19.37 22.63 -6.80
C THR A 10 -18.00 22.18 -6.31
N LEU A 11 -17.16 23.17 -6.00
CA LEU A 11 -15.81 22.93 -5.47
C LEU A 11 -15.87 22.56 -3.98
N VAL A 12 -14.96 21.67 -3.56
CA VAL A 12 -14.91 21.10 -2.19
C VAL A 12 -14.58 22.15 -1.11
N GLU A 13 -13.92 23.22 -1.51
CA GLU A 13 -13.50 24.30 -0.60
C GLU A 13 -14.69 25.13 -0.09
N TRP A 14 -15.78 25.21 -0.84
CA TRP A 14 -16.89 26.13 -0.59
C TRP A 14 -17.74 25.66 0.60
N VAL A 15 -18.11 26.62 1.47
CA VAL A 15 -19.00 26.37 2.62
C VAL A 15 -20.47 26.37 2.19
N TYR A 16 -20.80 27.15 1.16
CA TYR A 16 -22.14 27.28 0.60
C TYR A 16 -22.12 27.04 -0.90
N CYS A 17 -23.22 26.51 -1.45
CA CYS A 17 -23.36 26.30 -2.88
C CYS A 17 -23.49 27.65 -3.59
N PRO A 18 -22.63 27.98 -4.58
CA PRO A 18 -22.71 29.26 -5.29
C PRO A 18 -24.03 29.45 -6.05
N PHE A 19 -24.73 28.37 -6.40
CA PHE A 19 -25.94 28.42 -7.22
C PHE A 19 -27.24 28.51 -6.42
N CYS A 20 -27.30 27.93 -5.22
CA CYS A 20 -28.53 27.87 -4.42
C CYS A 20 -28.35 28.31 -2.97
N GLN A 21 -27.14 28.78 -2.62
CA GLN A 21 -26.74 29.23 -1.28
C GLN A 21 -26.98 28.22 -0.16
N ASN A 22 -27.27 26.96 -0.49
CA ASN A 22 -27.47 25.92 0.51
C ASN A 22 -26.12 25.61 1.17
N PRO A 23 -26.06 25.46 2.51
CA PRO A 23 -24.84 25.04 3.17
C PRO A 23 -24.41 23.68 2.60
N LEU A 24 -23.13 23.58 2.29
CA LEU A 24 -22.46 22.37 1.80
C LEU A 24 -21.71 21.66 2.91
N LYS A 25 -21.36 22.39 3.97
CA LYS A 25 -20.69 21.86 5.16
C LYS A 25 -21.59 22.03 6.39
N LYS A 26 -21.65 21.01 7.25
CA LYS A 26 -22.29 21.05 8.56
C LYS A 26 -21.25 20.79 9.63
N LYS A 27 -21.46 21.35 10.82
CA LYS A 27 -20.63 21.02 11.98
C LYS A 27 -20.83 19.55 12.32
N CYS A 28 -19.76 18.77 12.32
CA CYS A 28 -19.79 17.38 12.74
C CYS A 28 -20.01 17.32 14.26
N GLN A 29 -20.96 16.48 14.70
CA GLN A 29 -21.26 16.33 16.12
C GLN A 29 -20.15 15.58 16.88
N GLU A 30 -19.32 14.81 16.17
CA GLU A 30 -18.29 13.97 16.77
C GLU A 30 -16.97 14.70 16.99
N CYS A 31 -16.54 15.45 15.97
CA CYS A 31 -15.23 16.13 15.95
C CYS A 31 -15.36 17.66 16.01
N GLY A 32 -16.57 18.22 15.95
CA GLY A 32 -16.82 19.66 16.05
C GLY A 32 -16.36 20.48 14.84
N GLN A 33 -15.75 19.87 13.83
CA GLN A 33 -15.24 20.52 12.62
C GLN A 33 -16.34 20.66 11.55
N MET A 34 -16.16 21.61 10.63
CA MET A 34 -17.08 21.82 9.50
C MET A 34 -16.79 20.81 8.40
N GLU A 35 -17.68 19.83 8.23
CA GLU A 35 -17.52 18.71 7.30
C GLU A 35 -18.61 18.68 6.25
N LEU A 36 -18.33 18.04 5.12
CA LEU A 36 -19.26 17.92 4.01
C LEU A 36 -20.56 17.22 4.41
N ILE A 37 -21.68 17.82 4.03
CA ILE A 37 -23.01 17.24 4.24
C ILE A 37 -23.13 15.96 3.41
N GLY A 38 -23.59 14.88 4.04
CA GLY A 38 -23.87 13.61 3.36
C GLY A 38 -22.81 12.54 3.57
N ARG A 39 -21.65 12.85 4.16
CA ARG A 39 -20.71 11.81 4.57
C ARG A 39 -21.21 11.05 5.79
N PRO A 40 -21.01 9.72 5.81
CA PRO A 40 -21.49 8.87 6.88
C PRO A 40 -20.56 8.87 8.12
N VAL A 41 -19.27 9.20 7.95
CA VAL A 41 -18.22 9.18 8.99
C VAL A 41 -17.50 10.53 9.04
N CYS A 42 -17.05 10.98 10.23
CA CYS A 42 -16.18 12.15 10.39
C CYS A 42 -14.86 11.96 9.61
N GLU A 43 -14.53 12.90 8.74
CA GLU A 43 -13.34 12.90 7.87
C GLU A 43 -12.06 13.01 8.69
N THR A 44 -12.08 13.82 9.75
CA THR A 44 -10.93 13.99 10.65
C THR A 44 -10.59 12.68 11.37
N LYS A 45 -11.62 12.02 11.91
CA LYS A 45 -11.52 10.71 12.58
C LYS A 45 -11.06 9.61 11.60
N PHE A 46 -11.55 9.65 10.37
CA PHE A 46 -11.13 8.73 9.32
C PHE A 46 -9.68 8.97 8.87
N ALA A 47 -9.25 10.24 8.79
CA ALA A 47 -7.87 10.60 8.51
C ALA A 47 -6.91 10.13 9.61
N GLU A 48 -7.33 10.15 10.88
CA GLU A 48 -6.56 9.58 12.00
C GLU A 48 -6.33 8.07 11.83
N ILE A 49 -7.39 7.31 11.48
CA ILE A 49 -7.28 5.88 11.16
C ILE A 49 -6.27 5.67 10.03
N GLN A 50 -6.43 6.40 8.91
CA GLN A 50 -5.54 6.24 7.77
C GLN A 50 -4.08 6.58 8.09
N THR A 51 -3.84 7.65 8.85
CA THR A 51 -2.50 8.08 9.22
C THR A 51 -1.83 7.09 10.17
N TYR A 52 -2.57 6.54 11.14
CA TYR A 52 -2.09 5.48 12.03
C TYR A 52 -1.70 4.24 11.22
N THR A 53 -2.60 3.73 10.38
CA THR A 53 -2.36 2.54 9.55
C THR A 53 -1.18 2.76 8.60
N LYS A 54 -1.13 3.88 7.87
CA LYS A 54 -0.02 4.23 6.98
C LYS A 54 1.31 4.28 7.72
N LYS A 55 1.36 4.88 8.91
CA LYS A 55 2.60 4.97 9.71
C LYS A 55 3.09 3.60 10.13
N LYS A 56 2.19 2.72 10.55
CA LYS A 56 2.51 1.36 11.00
C LYS A 56 2.99 0.47 9.85
N VAL A 57 2.26 0.46 8.75
CA VAL A 57 2.62 -0.26 7.51
C VAL A 57 3.96 0.26 6.95
N LYS A 58 4.21 1.57 6.97
CA LYS A 58 5.49 2.15 6.53
C LYS A 58 6.67 1.72 7.40
N LYS A 59 6.48 1.55 8.71
CA LYS A 59 7.52 1.03 9.61
C LYS A 59 7.81 -0.44 9.30
N TRP A 60 6.77 -1.25 9.14
CA TRP A 60 6.85 -2.66 8.77
C TRP A 60 7.56 -2.85 7.41
N ARG A 61 7.15 -2.09 6.38
CA ARG A 61 7.75 -2.13 5.04
C ARG A 61 9.26 -1.84 5.07
N ARG A 62 9.71 -0.89 5.90
CA ARG A 62 11.14 -0.57 6.06
C ARG A 62 11.93 -1.75 6.63
N ASN A 63 11.43 -2.37 7.69
CA ASN A 63 12.13 -3.48 8.34
C ASN A 63 12.29 -4.67 7.40
N ILE A 64 11.26 -4.99 6.62
CA ILE A 64 11.34 -6.15 5.72
C ILE A 64 12.10 -5.80 4.45
N SER A 65 12.05 -4.55 3.97
CA SER A 65 12.93 -4.11 2.87
C SER A 65 14.41 -4.29 3.23
N ALA A 66 14.82 -4.00 4.46
CA ALA A 66 16.19 -4.24 4.92
C ALA A 66 16.55 -5.74 4.96
N LEU A 67 15.63 -6.59 5.46
CA LEU A 67 15.81 -8.05 5.48
C LEU A 67 15.96 -8.63 4.06
N LEU A 68 15.16 -8.14 3.11
CA LEU A 68 15.18 -8.55 1.71
C LEU A 68 16.51 -8.22 1.03
N LEU A 69 17.00 -7.00 1.25
CA LEU A 69 18.26 -6.54 0.68
C LEU A 69 19.40 -7.46 1.12
N PHE A 70 19.38 -7.88 2.39
CA PHE A 70 20.33 -8.84 2.93
C PHE A 70 20.21 -10.23 2.27
N LEU A 71 18.99 -10.74 2.11
CA LEU A 71 18.71 -12.04 1.47
C LEU A 71 19.11 -12.09 -0.01
N MET A 72 19.03 -10.97 -0.74
CA MET A 72 19.39 -10.91 -2.16
C MET A 72 20.90 -10.68 -2.40
N CYS A 73 21.58 -9.96 -1.51
CA CYS A 73 23.02 -9.66 -1.64
C CYS A 73 23.93 -10.82 -1.20
N ALA A 74 23.53 -11.63 -0.23
CA ALA A 74 24.38 -12.71 0.29
C ALA A 74 24.70 -13.82 -0.75
N PRO A 75 23.73 -14.32 -1.55
CA PRO A 75 24.00 -15.37 -2.54
C PRO A 75 24.81 -14.86 -3.74
N SER A 76 24.61 -13.61 -4.13
CA SER A 76 25.31 -12.99 -5.27
C SER A 76 26.80 -12.81 -4.97
N ALA A 77 27.16 -12.45 -3.73
CA ALA A 77 28.56 -12.37 -3.31
C ALA A 77 29.27 -13.73 -3.36
N LEU A 78 28.61 -14.80 -2.92
CA LEU A 78 29.16 -16.16 -2.96
C LEU A 78 29.33 -16.68 -4.39
N GLY A 79 28.34 -16.45 -5.27
CA GLY A 79 28.41 -16.87 -6.67
C GLY A 79 29.55 -16.19 -7.45
N ILE A 80 29.77 -14.88 -7.23
CA ILE A 80 30.85 -14.14 -7.90
C ILE A 80 32.23 -14.64 -7.45
N SER A 81 32.40 -14.94 -6.16
CA SER A 81 33.67 -15.46 -5.63
C SER A 81 34.07 -16.81 -6.23
N GLY A 82 33.10 -17.72 -6.39
CA GLY A 82 33.33 -19.03 -7.02
C GLY A 82 33.67 -18.92 -8.50
N MET A 83 33.03 -17.99 -9.22
CA MET A 83 33.36 -17.73 -10.62
C MET A 83 34.81 -17.28 -10.80
N ILE A 84 35.27 -16.33 -9.98
CA ILE A 84 36.64 -15.78 -10.06
C ILE A 84 37.70 -16.86 -9.82
N ALA A 85 37.46 -17.81 -8.91
CA ALA A 85 38.39 -18.91 -8.63
C ALA A 85 38.58 -19.84 -9.84
N SER A 86 37.49 -20.16 -10.55
CA SER A 86 37.50 -21.07 -11.71
C SER A 86 38.20 -20.47 -12.94
N PHE A 87 38.40 -19.15 -13.01
CA PHE A 87 39.01 -18.50 -14.18
C PHE A 87 40.55 -18.57 -14.22
N LYS A 88 41.23 -19.00 -13.16
CA LYS A 88 42.70 -18.96 -13.08
C LYS A 88 43.43 -20.04 -13.90
N GLU A 89 42.76 -21.10 -14.32
CA GLU A 89 43.43 -22.33 -14.81
C GLU A 89 43.29 -22.59 -16.32
N TRP A 90 42.63 -21.72 -17.09
CA TRP A 90 42.27 -22.03 -18.49
C TRP A 90 43.11 -21.29 -19.54
N PRO A 91 43.46 -21.93 -20.68
CA PRO A 91 44.20 -21.31 -21.77
C PRO A 91 43.37 -20.24 -22.53
N PRO A 92 44.01 -19.14 -22.98
CA PRO A 92 43.33 -17.90 -23.40
C PRO A 92 42.44 -18.00 -24.65
N THR A 93 42.66 -18.99 -25.52
CA THR A 93 41.91 -19.16 -26.79
C THR A 93 40.58 -19.89 -26.61
N ILE A 94 40.51 -20.92 -25.75
CA ILE A 94 39.25 -21.63 -25.40
C ILE A 94 38.37 -20.72 -24.54
N LEU A 95 38.97 -19.80 -23.78
CA LEU A 95 38.29 -18.88 -22.89
C LEU A 95 37.27 -17.97 -23.61
N TYR A 96 37.48 -17.54 -24.86
CA TYR A 96 36.63 -16.48 -25.45
C TYR A 96 35.24 -16.99 -25.86
N LEU A 97 35.17 -18.06 -26.64
CA LEU A 97 33.89 -18.67 -27.05
C LEU A 97 33.18 -19.31 -25.85
N HIS A 98 33.94 -19.91 -24.94
CA HIS A 98 33.37 -20.51 -23.74
C HIS A 98 32.79 -19.45 -22.78
N LYS A 99 33.44 -18.27 -22.68
CA LYS A 99 32.92 -17.12 -21.91
C LYS A 99 31.58 -16.63 -22.45
N ILE A 100 31.45 -16.44 -23.76
CA ILE A 100 30.19 -15.95 -24.36
C ILE A 100 29.07 -16.96 -24.10
N PHE A 101 29.33 -18.25 -24.32
CA PHE A 101 28.34 -19.31 -24.08
C PHE A 101 27.88 -19.36 -22.61
N TRP A 102 28.82 -19.38 -21.66
CA TRP A 102 28.47 -19.37 -20.23
C TRP A 102 27.80 -18.07 -19.79
N LEU A 103 28.13 -16.92 -20.39
CA LEU A 103 27.45 -15.66 -20.12
C LEU A 103 25.98 -15.74 -20.53
N VAL A 104 25.71 -16.18 -21.76
CA VAL A 104 24.34 -16.29 -22.28
C VAL A 104 23.55 -17.36 -21.51
N ALA A 105 24.12 -18.55 -21.32
CA ALA A 105 23.49 -19.62 -20.56
C ALA A 105 23.25 -19.23 -19.09
N GLY A 106 24.20 -18.50 -18.49
CA GLY A 106 24.09 -17.94 -17.15
C GLY A 106 22.97 -16.91 -17.04
N ILE A 107 22.90 -15.95 -17.96
CA ILE A 107 21.82 -14.93 -17.98
C ILE A 107 20.46 -15.60 -18.16
N VAL A 108 20.32 -16.53 -19.11
CA VAL A 108 19.06 -17.24 -19.36
C VAL A 108 18.64 -18.05 -18.13
N SER A 109 19.58 -18.75 -17.49
CA SER A 109 19.31 -19.53 -16.27
C SER A 109 18.92 -18.63 -15.10
N ILE A 110 19.60 -17.49 -14.92
CA ILE A 110 19.25 -16.51 -13.89
C ILE A 110 17.82 -16.00 -14.15
N VAL A 111 17.51 -15.55 -15.36
CA VAL A 111 16.18 -15.02 -15.70
C VAL A 111 15.08 -16.07 -15.50
N ALA A 112 15.31 -17.30 -15.98
CA ALA A 112 14.36 -18.41 -15.86
C ALA A 112 14.11 -18.82 -14.40
N LEU A 113 15.13 -18.74 -13.54
CA LEU A 113 15.01 -19.05 -12.12
C LEU A 113 14.46 -17.86 -11.32
N THR A 114 14.81 -16.62 -11.64
CA THR A 114 14.40 -15.45 -10.85
C THR A 114 12.98 -14.99 -11.16
N LEU A 115 12.48 -15.14 -12.38
CA LEU A 115 11.11 -14.74 -12.76
C LEU A 115 10.01 -15.42 -11.93
N PRO A 116 9.92 -16.76 -11.86
CA PRO A 116 8.86 -17.42 -11.11
C PRO A 116 8.95 -17.16 -9.60
N PHE A 117 10.18 -17.06 -9.07
CA PHE A 117 10.41 -16.66 -7.69
C PHE A 117 10.01 -15.21 -7.45
N GLY A 118 10.32 -14.30 -8.38
CA GLY A 118 9.95 -12.89 -8.32
C GLY A 118 8.43 -12.68 -8.29
N ILE A 119 7.69 -13.37 -9.15
CA ILE A 119 6.21 -13.31 -9.17
C ILE A 119 5.62 -13.86 -7.87
N LYS A 120 6.10 -15.02 -7.39
CA LYS A 120 5.65 -15.57 -6.10
C LYS A 120 5.97 -14.64 -4.94
N LEU A 121 7.15 -14.03 -4.93
CA LEU A 121 7.53 -13.02 -3.94
C LEU A 121 6.54 -11.85 -4.00
N ILE A 122 6.31 -11.24 -5.16
CA ILE A 122 5.38 -10.10 -5.31
C ILE A 122 3.99 -10.46 -4.76
N ASN A 123 3.44 -11.61 -5.12
CA ASN A 123 2.13 -12.05 -4.63
C ASN A 123 2.13 -12.30 -3.11
N TYR A 124 3.20 -12.90 -2.58
CA TYR A 124 3.37 -13.08 -1.14
C TYR A 124 3.43 -11.72 -0.41
N TRP A 125 4.09 -10.74 -1.01
CA TRP A 125 4.21 -9.37 -0.49
C TRP A 125 2.89 -8.63 -0.45
N VAL A 126 2.12 -8.66 -1.55
CA VAL A 126 0.79 -8.06 -1.60
C VAL A 126 -0.10 -8.67 -0.51
N ASN A 127 -0.06 -10.00 -0.36
CA ASN A 127 -0.84 -10.69 0.68
C ASN A 127 -0.37 -10.38 2.11
N LEU A 128 0.92 -10.10 2.32
CA LEU A 128 1.44 -9.70 3.62
C LEU A 128 1.06 -8.25 3.95
N GLU A 129 1.12 -7.34 2.98
CA GLU A 129 0.74 -5.94 3.15
C GLU A 129 -0.74 -5.83 3.52
N ILE A 130 -1.62 -6.55 2.81
CA ILE A 130 -3.05 -6.63 3.15
C ILE A 130 -3.26 -7.16 4.57
N ARG A 131 -2.47 -8.16 5.00
CA ARG A 131 -2.56 -8.68 6.37
C ARG A 131 -2.09 -7.67 7.41
N ALA A 132 -0.99 -6.97 7.14
CA ALA A 132 -0.45 -5.94 8.03
C ALA A 132 -1.42 -4.76 8.17
N GLU A 133 -2.09 -4.35 7.08
CA GLU A 133 -3.16 -3.35 7.11
C GLU A 133 -4.33 -3.79 7.98
N LYS A 134 -4.85 -5.00 7.77
CA LYS A 134 -5.95 -5.55 8.58
C LYS A 134 -5.58 -5.65 10.06
N GLN A 135 -4.36 -6.06 10.37
CA GLN A 135 -3.89 -6.12 11.76
C GLN A 135 -3.76 -4.72 12.38
N ALA A 136 -3.23 -3.75 11.64
CA ALA A 136 -3.11 -2.37 12.11
C ALA A 136 -4.48 -1.74 12.36
N GLU A 137 -5.45 -2.03 11.49
CA GLU A 137 -6.84 -1.61 11.63
C GLU A 137 -7.52 -2.27 12.83
N GLN A 138 -7.39 -3.59 12.99
CA GLN A 138 -7.93 -4.29 14.17
C GLN A 138 -7.32 -3.78 15.48
N GLU A 139 -6.01 -3.53 15.50
CA GLU A 139 -5.35 -3.00 16.68
C GLU A 139 -5.77 -1.56 16.98
N PHE A 140 -6.00 -0.75 15.94
CA PHE A 140 -6.58 0.58 16.10
C PHE A 140 -7.96 0.50 16.76
N PHE A 141 -8.86 -0.35 16.26
CA PHE A 141 -10.20 -0.51 16.87
C PHE A 141 -10.17 -1.13 18.26
N ARG A 142 -9.16 -1.95 18.57
CA ARG A 142 -8.95 -2.46 19.93
C ARG A 142 -8.52 -1.36 20.90
N LEU A 143 -7.70 -0.42 20.44
CA LEU A 143 -7.24 0.72 21.23
C LEU A 143 -8.27 1.86 21.31
N HIS A 144 -9.13 1.96 20.29
CA HIS A 144 -10.12 3.02 20.11
C HIS A 144 -11.52 2.43 19.81
N PRO A 145 -12.13 1.70 20.77
CA PRO A 145 -13.43 1.05 20.56
C PRO A 145 -14.55 2.04 20.21
N GLU A 146 -14.43 3.30 20.64
CA GLU A 146 -15.36 4.39 20.32
C GLU A 146 -15.49 4.65 18.82
N TYR A 147 -14.44 4.36 18.02
CA TYR A 147 -14.50 4.51 16.56
C TYR A 147 -15.27 3.38 15.89
N ALA A 148 -15.30 2.18 16.48
CA ALA A 148 -16.05 1.05 15.93
C ALA A 148 -17.56 1.28 16.00
N GLU A 149 -18.04 1.93 17.05
CA GLU A 149 -19.46 2.31 17.16
C GLU A 149 -19.85 3.41 16.17
N ILE A 150 -18.95 4.36 15.92
CA ILE A 150 -19.15 5.44 14.95
C ILE A 150 -19.33 4.86 13.55
N ILE A 151 -18.47 3.92 13.12
CA ILE A 151 -18.56 3.28 11.81
C ILE A 151 -19.85 2.45 11.69
N LYS A 152 -20.24 1.69 12.72
CA LYS A 152 -21.52 0.95 12.71
C LYS A 152 -22.74 1.88 12.59
N LYS A 153 -22.74 3.03 13.27
CA LYS A 153 -23.81 4.03 13.15
C LYS A 153 -23.84 4.64 11.74
N ALA A 154 -22.66 4.91 11.18
CA ALA A 154 -22.49 5.41 9.82
C ALA A 154 -23.06 4.46 8.76
N GLU A 155 -22.75 3.15 8.85
CA GLU A 155 -23.27 2.11 7.95
C GLU A 155 -24.79 1.98 8.04
N LYS A 156 -25.35 1.95 9.25
CA LYS A 156 -26.81 1.91 9.45
C LYS A 156 -27.53 3.11 8.82
N ASN A 157 -26.95 4.31 8.95
CA ASN A 157 -27.51 5.53 8.39
C ASN A 157 -27.44 5.59 6.86
N LEU A 158 -26.47 4.90 6.24
CA LEU A 158 -26.39 4.76 4.78
C LEU A 158 -27.43 3.78 4.25
N ASN A 159 -27.56 2.62 4.88
CA ASN A 159 -28.53 1.60 4.45
C ASN A 159 -29.97 2.12 4.55
N ASN A 160 -30.29 2.85 5.62
CA ASN A 160 -31.62 3.47 5.80
C ASN A 160 -31.92 4.63 4.81
N LYS A 161 -30.91 5.17 4.13
CA LYS A 161 -31.07 6.21 3.09
C LYS A 161 -31.20 5.64 1.68
N GLY A 162 -30.82 4.38 1.46
CA GLY A 162 -30.98 3.70 0.17
C GLY A 162 -32.36 3.09 -0.05
N GLU A 163 -33.18 2.98 1.01
CA GLU A 163 -34.53 2.39 0.98
C GLU A 163 -35.68 3.43 0.90
N LYS A 164 -35.37 4.72 0.72
CA LYS A 164 -36.36 5.80 0.56
C LYS A 164 -36.16 6.54 -0.75
#